data_AF-A0A914T158-F1
#
_entry.id   AF-A0A914T158-F1
#
_cell.length_a   1.000
_cell.length_b   1.000
_cell.length_c   1.000
_cell.angle_alpha   90.00
_cell.angle_beta   90.00
_cell.angle_gamma   90.00
#
_symmetry.space_group_name_H-M   'P 1'
#
loop_
_entity.id
_entity.type
_entity.pdbx_description
1 polymer ?
#
loop_
_entity_poly.entity_id
_entity_poly.type
_entity_poly.pdbx_seq_one_letter_code
_entity_poly.pdbx_strand_id
1 'polypeptide(L)'
;MQQQATRLISRFHESRKQKLANILDSEQWKPAIVPQIFQQIADNYCESGKLSDLINDLNQSATGEEVPMDYSTMPATDFIDLDGEKFYLVGTALILFRMIAQYSDLVEMFPDCAAEILLHVIEVCKSFNSRTCQLILGAGALQFVGLKTISVKNLALAARCLQFILKFIQALKNEFKEILPSEKHHLLRHFDSTSRDFQDHVDEIYSKLSSVIDFHIVSCLSSWQTTGEAPTSPFQQLIKQIGKFYNGFSSVMPPSETTKILLRVHSNLKSHYRNILNQHGVTPQNALSYGLASADFDYYIENMRALPNCENFPNDTINDVFN
;
A
#
# COMPACT_ATOMS: atom_id res chain seq x y z
N MET A 1 -29.93 -22.87 -21.38
CA MET A 1 -29.57 -22.18 -20.12
C MET A 1 -28.12 -21.70 -20.12
N GLN A 2 -27.12 -22.53 -20.45
CA GLN A 2 -25.70 -22.12 -20.45
C GLN A 2 -25.38 -20.87 -21.30
N GLN A 3 -25.89 -20.79 -22.55
CA GLN A 3 -25.69 -19.59 -23.39
C GLN A 3 -26.31 -18.30 -22.81
N GLN A 4 -27.38 -18.40 -22.01
CA GLN A 4 -27.99 -17.25 -21.36
C GLN A 4 -27.16 -16.82 -20.14
N ALA A 5 -26.64 -17.78 -19.37
CA ALA A 5 -25.73 -17.52 -18.24
C ALA A 5 -24.45 -16.82 -18.71
N THR A 6 -23.76 -17.36 -19.73
CA THR A 6 -22.60 -16.73 -20.35
C THR A 6 -22.88 -15.28 -20.77
N ARG A 7 -23.99 -15.02 -21.49
CA ARG A 7 -24.35 -13.64 -21.90
C ARG A 7 -24.58 -12.71 -20.72
N LEU A 8 -25.17 -13.20 -19.63
CA LEU A 8 -25.38 -12.41 -18.41
C LEU A 8 -24.04 -12.09 -17.75
N ILE A 9 -23.15 -13.07 -17.64
CA ILE A 9 -21.80 -12.93 -17.07
C ILE A 9 -20.98 -11.92 -17.87
N SER A 10 -20.96 -12.02 -19.21
CA SER A 10 -20.20 -11.07 -20.03
C SER A 10 -20.77 -9.64 -19.91
N ARG A 11 -22.10 -9.47 -19.84
CA ARG A 11 -22.73 -8.15 -19.61
C ARG A 11 -22.42 -7.59 -18.23
N PHE A 12 -22.46 -8.44 -17.20
CA PHE A 12 -22.06 -8.08 -15.85
C PHE A 12 -20.61 -7.58 -15.85
N HIS A 13 -19.70 -8.35 -16.47
CA HIS A 13 -18.28 -8.00 -16.56
C HIS A 13 -18.05 -6.67 -17.27
N GLU A 14 -18.67 -6.46 -18.44
CA GLU A 14 -18.50 -5.22 -19.21
C GLU A 14 -18.94 -3.99 -18.40
N SER A 15 -20.05 -4.11 -17.66
CA SER A 15 -20.51 -3.05 -16.76
C SER A 15 -19.49 -2.75 -15.64
N ARG A 16 -18.89 -3.79 -15.03
CA ARG A 16 -17.87 -3.61 -13.97
C ARG A 16 -16.59 -3.00 -14.51
N LYS A 17 -16.12 -3.47 -15.66
CA LYS A 17 -14.93 -2.97 -16.35
C LYS A 17 -15.09 -1.48 -16.70
N GLN A 18 -16.20 -1.11 -17.33
CA GLN A 18 -16.47 0.29 -17.69
C GLN A 18 -16.58 1.17 -16.44
N LYS A 19 -17.28 0.71 -15.40
CA LYS A 19 -17.39 1.45 -14.13
C LYS A 19 -16.01 1.67 -13.51
N LEU A 20 -15.18 0.63 -13.42
CA LEU A 20 -13.84 0.71 -12.83
C LEU A 20 -12.95 1.69 -13.60
N ALA A 21 -12.93 1.61 -14.93
CA ALA A 21 -12.15 2.52 -15.76
C ALA A 21 -12.54 3.99 -15.53
N ASN A 22 -13.85 4.28 -15.51
CA ASN A 22 -14.35 5.64 -15.32
C ASN A 22 -13.98 6.22 -13.95
N ILE A 23 -14.10 5.44 -12.88
CA ILE A 23 -13.82 5.95 -11.53
C ILE A 23 -12.31 6.09 -11.27
N LEU A 24 -11.47 5.19 -11.82
CA LEU A 24 -10.01 5.26 -11.69
C LEU A 24 -9.45 6.58 -12.22
N ASP A 25 -9.95 7.04 -13.37
CA ASP A 25 -9.47 8.28 -14.00
C ASP A 25 -9.85 9.55 -13.23
N SER A 26 -10.82 9.43 -12.32
CA SER A 26 -11.28 10.50 -11.43
C SER A 26 -10.81 10.35 -9.98
N GLU A 27 -10.05 9.30 -9.67
CA GLU A 27 -9.65 8.96 -8.30
C GLU A 27 -8.73 10.04 -7.70
N GLN A 28 -9.10 10.58 -6.54
CA GLN A 28 -8.37 11.69 -5.91
C GLN A 28 -7.16 11.22 -5.09
N TRP A 29 -6.97 9.91 -4.95
CA TRP A 29 -5.85 9.31 -4.21
C TRP A 29 -5.76 9.79 -2.77
N LYS A 30 -6.93 9.89 -2.13
CA LYS A 30 -7.10 10.20 -0.70
C LYS A 30 -7.76 9.02 0.02
N PRO A 31 -7.57 8.86 1.35
CA PRO A 31 -8.28 7.84 2.10
C PRO A 31 -9.79 8.00 1.89
N ALA A 32 -10.44 6.91 1.54
CA ALA A 32 -11.89 6.86 1.42
C ALA A 32 -12.50 6.66 2.80
N ILE A 33 -13.65 7.28 2.99
CA ILE A 33 -14.56 6.86 4.05
C ILE A 33 -15.04 5.47 3.65
N VAL A 34 -14.99 4.53 4.59
CA VAL A 34 -15.36 3.13 4.43
C VAL A 34 -16.78 2.95 4.98
N PRO A 35 -17.79 2.78 4.10
CA PRO A 35 -19.11 2.37 4.55
C PRO A 35 -19.07 0.99 5.20
N GLN A 36 -19.91 0.76 6.21
CA GLN A 36 -19.93 -0.47 7.00
C GLN A 36 -20.06 -1.74 6.15
N ILE A 37 -20.76 -1.68 5.01
CA ILE A 37 -20.89 -2.79 4.06
C ILE A 37 -19.52 -3.37 3.66
N PHE A 38 -18.49 -2.55 3.48
CA PHE A 38 -17.16 -3.04 3.08
C PHE A 38 -16.43 -3.71 4.24
N GLN A 39 -16.60 -3.20 5.46
CA GLN A 39 -16.06 -3.85 6.65
C GLN A 39 -16.71 -5.21 6.86
N GLN A 40 -18.04 -5.30 6.71
CA GLN A 40 -18.77 -6.57 6.84
C GLN A 40 -18.33 -7.63 5.82
N ILE A 41 -18.05 -7.25 4.56
CA ILE A 41 -17.49 -8.18 3.57
C ILE A 41 -16.15 -8.73 4.04
N ALA A 42 -15.29 -7.88 4.62
CA ALA A 42 -13.99 -8.30 5.16
C ALA A 42 -14.15 -9.19 6.39
N ASP A 43 -15.01 -8.82 7.34
CA ASP A 43 -15.29 -9.59 8.56
C ASP A 43 -15.84 -10.98 8.23
N ASN A 44 -16.84 -11.06 7.35
CA ASN A 44 -17.43 -12.32 6.90
C ASN A 44 -16.39 -13.21 6.20
N TYR A 45 -15.47 -12.62 5.44
CA TYR A 45 -14.36 -13.36 4.83
C TYR A 45 -13.40 -13.91 5.89
N CYS A 46 -13.05 -13.12 6.91
CA CYS A 46 -12.19 -13.56 8.02
C CYS A 46 -12.83 -14.72 8.81
N GLU A 47 -14.15 -14.69 9.01
CA GLU A 47 -14.87 -15.74 9.74
C GLU A 47 -15.08 -17.02 8.92
N SER A 48 -15.50 -16.88 7.66
CA SER A 48 -15.94 -18.00 6.82
C SER A 48 -14.86 -18.54 5.87
N GLY A 49 -13.81 -17.76 5.61
CA GLY A 49 -12.81 -18.03 4.58
C GLY A 49 -13.33 -17.87 3.14
N LYS A 50 -14.58 -17.40 2.96
CA LYS A 50 -15.21 -17.20 1.65
C LYS A 50 -15.57 -15.74 1.45
N LEU A 51 -15.21 -15.20 0.29
CA LEU A 51 -15.51 -13.84 -0.06
C LEU A 51 -16.93 -13.75 -0.64
N SER A 52 -17.75 -12.79 -0.19
CA SER A 52 -19.12 -12.62 -0.69
C SER A 52 -19.61 -11.17 -0.53
N ASP A 53 -20.28 -10.62 -1.56
CA ASP A 53 -21.02 -9.35 -1.46
C ASP A 53 -22.47 -9.58 -1.03
N LEU A 54 -22.93 -10.83 -1.06
CA LEU A 54 -24.19 -11.26 -0.46
C LEU A 54 -24.00 -11.30 1.04
N ILE A 55 -24.10 -10.12 1.67
CA ILE A 55 -24.26 -10.03 3.12
C ILE A 55 -25.63 -10.59 3.42
N ASN A 56 -25.67 -11.91 3.56
CA ASN A 56 -26.85 -12.56 4.03
C ASN A 56 -27.11 -12.01 5.43
N ASP A 57 -28.37 -11.72 5.66
CA ASP A 57 -29.04 -11.85 6.95
C ASP A 57 -28.90 -13.30 7.52
N LEU A 58 -27.69 -13.87 7.53
CA LEU A 58 -27.40 -15.22 8.05
C LEU A 58 -27.60 -15.27 9.58
N ASN A 59 -27.63 -14.11 10.25
CA ASN A 59 -28.08 -14.00 11.64
C ASN A 59 -29.61 -14.07 11.79
N GLN A 60 -30.41 -13.97 10.71
CA GLN A 60 -31.88 -14.04 10.78
C GLN A 60 -32.43 -15.48 10.73
N SER A 61 -31.60 -16.51 10.53
CA SER A 61 -32.09 -17.89 10.36
C SER A 61 -31.78 -18.85 11.50
N ALA A 62 -31.03 -18.45 12.54
CA ALA A 62 -30.60 -19.38 13.61
C ALA A 62 -31.16 -19.07 15.01
N THR A 63 -31.57 -17.83 15.30
CA THR A 63 -32.15 -17.46 16.60
C THR A 63 -33.18 -16.36 16.36
N GLY A 64 -34.46 -16.64 16.60
CA GLY A 64 -35.58 -15.73 16.39
C GLY A 64 -35.65 -14.55 17.39
N GLU A 65 -34.52 -13.90 17.65
CA GLU A 65 -34.45 -12.62 18.37
C GLU A 65 -34.08 -11.51 17.38
N GLU A 66 -35.07 -10.68 17.06
CA GLU A 66 -34.87 -9.45 16.29
C GLU A 66 -34.02 -8.47 17.11
N VAL A 67 -32.71 -8.45 16.87
CA VAL A 67 -31.90 -7.26 17.15
C VAL A 67 -31.70 -6.55 15.81
N PRO A 68 -32.41 -5.44 15.53
CA PRO A 68 -32.08 -4.61 14.40
C PRO A 68 -30.68 -4.05 14.68
N MET A 69 -29.66 -4.59 14.01
CA MET A 69 -28.37 -3.89 13.94
C MET A 69 -28.62 -2.63 13.12
N ASP A 70 -28.80 -1.52 13.82
CA ASP A 70 -28.91 -0.21 13.20
C ASP A 70 -27.56 0.17 12.59
N TYR A 71 -27.35 -0.20 11.33
CA TYR A 71 -26.18 0.17 10.55
C TYR A 71 -26.03 1.70 10.38
N SER A 72 -27.03 2.48 10.79
CA SER A 72 -27.04 3.95 10.76
C SER A 72 -26.24 4.58 11.92
N THR A 73 -25.87 3.82 12.95
CA THR A 73 -25.18 4.33 14.16
C THR A 73 -23.71 3.94 14.29
N MET A 74 -23.18 3.07 13.42
CA MET A 74 -21.75 2.74 13.42
C MET A 74 -20.93 3.84 12.73
N PRO A 75 -19.89 4.39 13.40
CA PRO A 75 -19.11 5.48 12.84
C PRO A 75 -18.37 5.01 11.59
N ALA A 76 -18.53 5.74 10.49
CA ALA A 76 -17.76 5.48 9.28
C ALA A 76 -16.28 5.68 9.57
N THR A 77 -15.48 4.64 9.32
CA THR A 77 -14.01 4.68 9.45
C THR A 77 -13.38 5.10 8.14
N ASP A 78 -12.10 5.41 8.18
CA ASP A 78 -11.24 5.72 7.04
C ASP A 78 -10.34 4.53 6.64
N PHE A 79 -10.58 3.35 7.23
CA PHE A 79 -9.85 2.10 6.98
C PHE A 79 -10.76 0.87 7.05
N ILE A 80 -10.38 -0.20 6.37
CA ILE A 80 -10.87 -1.57 6.61
C ILE A 80 -9.93 -2.24 7.61
N ASP A 81 -10.46 -2.83 8.68
CA ASP A 81 -9.70 -3.75 9.54
C ASP A 81 -9.78 -5.15 8.95
N LEU A 82 -8.63 -5.80 8.74
CA LEU A 82 -8.56 -7.17 8.25
C LEU A 82 -7.62 -7.97 9.15
N ASP A 83 -8.19 -8.81 10.02
CA ASP A 83 -7.47 -9.59 11.05
C ASP A 83 -6.55 -8.75 11.95
N GLY A 84 -7.00 -7.55 12.36
CA GLY A 84 -6.26 -6.62 13.21
C GLY A 84 -5.29 -5.70 12.44
N GLU A 85 -5.19 -5.86 11.12
CA GLU A 85 -4.38 -5.00 10.26
C GLU A 85 -5.26 -3.94 9.57
N LYS A 86 -4.97 -2.66 9.81
CA LYS A 86 -5.74 -1.55 9.22
C LYS A 86 -5.29 -1.21 7.80
N PHE A 87 -6.22 -1.17 6.85
CA PHE A 87 -6.02 -0.83 5.45
C PHE A 87 -6.71 0.48 5.09
N TYR A 88 -5.93 1.55 4.94
CA TYR A 88 -6.40 2.82 4.38
C TYR A 88 -6.43 2.73 2.86
N LEU A 89 -7.62 2.85 2.28
CA LEU A 89 -7.86 2.57 0.85
C LEU A 89 -8.43 3.79 0.14
N VAL A 90 -8.22 3.87 -1.17
CA VAL A 90 -8.92 4.84 -2.03
C VAL A 90 -10.28 4.28 -2.45
N GLY A 91 -11.21 5.16 -2.86
CA GLY A 91 -12.59 4.76 -3.13
C GLY A 91 -12.68 3.70 -4.22
N THR A 92 -11.85 3.84 -5.24
CA THR A 92 -11.81 2.89 -6.35
C THR A 92 -11.32 1.50 -5.95
N ALA A 93 -10.39 1.40 -4.99
CA ALA A 93 -9.95 0.11 -4.46
C ALA A 93 -11.06 -0.59 -3.66
N LEU A 94 -11.87 0.17 -2.91
CA LEU A 94 -13.08 -0.37 -2.25
C LEU A 94 -14.07 -0.92 -3.28
N ILE A 95 -14.32 -0.17 -4.36
CA ILE A 95 -15.21 -0.63 -5.42
C ILE A 95 -14.69 -1.90 -6.09
N LEU A 96 -13.38 -2.00 -6.34
CA LEU A 96 -12.77 -3.22 -6.87
C LEU A 96 -12.91 -4.40 -5.89
N PHE A 97 -12.65 -4.18 -4.61
CA PHE A 97 -12.82 -5.20 -3.59
C PHE A 97 -14.24 -5.78 -3.59
N ARG A 98 -15.26 -4.91 -3.64
CA ARG A 98 -16.64 -5.34 -3.76
C ARG A 98 -16.93 -6.06 -5.09
N MET A 99 -16.33 -5.63 -6.20
CA MET A 99 -16.47 -6.35 -7.48
C MET A 99 -15.88 -7.76 -7.40
N ILE A 100 -14.73 -7.92 -6.75
CA ILE A 100 -14.09 -9.23 -6.49
C ILE A 100 -15.02 -10.13 -5.68
N ALA A 101 -15.66 -9.60 -4.63
CA ALA A 101 -16.64 -10.33 -3.85
C ALA A 101 -17.85 -10.79 -4.68
N GLN A 102 -18.37 -9.92 -5.55
CA GLN A 102 -19.46 -10.28 -6.47
C GLN A 102 -19.05 -11.35 -7.50
N TYR A 103 -17.77 -11.38 -7.92
CA TYR A 103 -17.28 -12.45 -8.79
C TYR A 103 -17.16 -13.78 -8.07
N SER A 104 -16.84 -13.78 -6.77
CA SER A 104 -16.91 -14.97 -5.91
C SER A 104 -18.34 -15.52 -5.88
N ASP A 105 -19.32 -14.67 -5.57
CA ASP A 105 -20.74 -15.05 -5.58
C ASP A 105 -21.16 -15.63 -6.94
N LEU A 106 -20.71 -14.99 -8.03
CA LEU A 106 -21.05 -15.39 -9.39
C LEU A 106 -20.49 -16.77 -9.78
N VAL A 107 -19.28 -17.11 -9.32
CA VAL A 107 -18.68 -18.41 -9.62
C VAL A 107 -19.34 -19.54 -8.82
N GLU A 108 -19.79 -19.26 -7.60
CA GLU A 108 -20.60 -20.22 -6.83
C GLU A 108 -21.98 -20.45 -7.46
N MET A 109 -22.62 -19.40 -7.97
CA MET A 109 -23.93 -19.50 -8.64
C MET A 109 -23.87 -20.16 -10.02
N PHE A 110 -22.77 -19.97 -10.77
CA PHE A 110 -22.60 -20.51 -12.12
C PHE A 110 -21.27 -21.27 -12.30
N PRO A 111 -21.09 -22.44 -11.64
CA PRO A 111 -19.85 -23.23 -11.71
C PRO A 111 -19.45 -23.62 -13.14
N ASP A 112 -20.42 -23.89 -14.02
CA ASP A 112 -20.18 -24.21 -15.43
C ASP A 112 -19.46 -23.09 -16.20
N CYS A 113 -19.56 -21.85 -15.70
CA CYS A 113 -18.93 -20.66 -16.27
C CYS A 113 -17.66 -20.25 -15.53
N ALA A 114 -17.17 -21.03 -14.56
CA ALA A 114 -16.04 -20.66 -13.70
C ALA A 114 -14.77 -20.26 -14.49
N ALA A 115 -14.49 -20.93 -15.61
CA ALA A 115 -13.34 -20.58 -16.45
C ALA A 115 -13.46 -19.18 -17.09
N GLU A 116 -14.67 -18.79 -17.51
CA GLU A 116 -14.94 -17.46 -18.08
C GLU A 116 -14.88 -16.39 -16.99
N ILE A 117 -15.52 -16.65 -15.84
CA ILE A 117 -15.54 -15.75 -14.68
C ILE A 117 -14.11 -15.50 -14.17
N LEU A 118 -13.27 -16.55 -14.14
CA LEU A 118 -11.86 -16.42 -13.79
C LEU A 118 -11.17 -15.40 -14.68
N LEU A 119 -11.29 -15.54 -16.00
CA LEU A 119 -10.62 -14.62 -16.94
C LEU A 119 -11.13 -13.18 -16.79
N HIS A 120 -12.41 -13.00 -16.48
CA HIS A 120 -13.01 -11.70 -16.17
C HIS A 120 -12.43 -11.07 -14.90
N VAL A 121 -12.29 -11.84 -13.81
CA VAL A 121 -11.62 -11.37 -12.57
C VAL A 121 -10.21 -10.89 -12.89
N ILE A 122 -9.45 -11.70 -13.63
CA ILE A 122 -8.07 -11.39 -14.01
C ILE A 122 -8.00 -10.12 -14.84
N GLU A 123 -8.91 -9.94 -15.80
CA GLU A 123 -8.96 -8.73 -16.63
C GLU A 123 -9.22 -7.46 -15.80
N VAL A 124 -10.18 -7.49 -14.88
CA VAL A 124 -10.48 -6.34 -14.01
C VAL A 124 -9.27 -6.02 -13.10
N CYS A 125 -8.64 -7.04 -12.50
CA CYS A 125 -7.47 -6.84 -11.65
C CYS A 125 -6.28 -6.25 -12.44
N LYS A 126 -6.01 -6.76 -13.65
CA LYS A 126 -4.96 -6.23 -14.52
C LYS A 126 -5.23 -4.81 -14.96
N SER A 127 -6.49 -4.48 -15.27
CA SER A 127 -6.90 -3.11 -15.61
C SER A 127 -6.63 -2.15 -14.44
N PHE A 128 -6.98 -2.55 -13.21
CA PHE A 128 -6.69 -1.76 -12.01
C PHE A 128 -5.19 -1.55 -11.80
N ASN A 129 -4.40 -2.63 -11.88
CA ASN A 129 -2.96 -2.56 -11.64
C ASN A 129 -2.26 -1.66 -12.65
N SER A 130 -2.51 -1.91 -13.94
CA SER A 130 -1.90 -1.17 -15.05
C SER A 130 -2.25 0.32 -14.99
N ARG A 131 -3.53 0.64 -14.76
CA ARG A 131 -3.97 2.03 -14.69
C ARG A 131 -3.47 2.74 -13.42
N THR A 132 -3.43 2.05 -12.28
CA THR A 132 -2.80 2.58 -11.05
C THR A 132 -1.34 2.93 -11.29
N CYS A 133 -0.59 2.07 -11.98
CA CYS A 133 0.81 2.33 -12.33
C CYS A 133 0.94 3.60 -13.18
N GLN A 134 0.14 3.73 -14.23
CA GLN A 134 0.13 4.93 -15.10
C GLN A 134 -0.21 6.21 -14.33
N LEU A 135 -1.22 6.16 -13.45
CA LEU A 135 -1.69 7.32 -12.71
C LEU A 135 -0.68 7.77 -11.64
N ILE A 136 -0.03 6.82 -10.96
CA ILE A 136 0.86 7.10 -9.83
C ILE A 136 2.33 7.18 -10.26
N LEU A 137 2.90 6.10 -10.78
CA LEU A 137 4.30 6.06 -11.19
C LEU A 137 4.53 6.80 -12.51
N GLY A 138 3.58 6.68 -13.46
CA GLY A 138 3.56 7.45 -14.71
C GLY A 138 3.09 8.90 -14.55
N ALA A 139 2.77 9.33 -13.34
CA ALA A 139 2.27 10.67 -13.02
C ALA A 139 1.00 11.10 -13.79
N GLY A 140 0.22 10.16 -14.32
CA GLY A 140 -1.02 10.44 -15.04
C GLY A 140 -2.06 11.16 -14.20
N ALA A 141 -2.08 10.94 -12.87
CA ALA A 141 -3.01 11.63 -11.97
C ALA A 141 -2.79 13.16 -11.92
N LEU A 142 -1.61 13.66 -12.29
CA LEU A 142 -1.40 15.10 -12.44
C LEU A 142 -2.25 15.69 -13.57
N GLN A 143 -2.41 14.94 -14.67
CA GLN A 143 -3.13 15.37 -15.86
C GLN A 143 -4.62 15.04 -15.79
N PHE A 144 -4.98 13.81 -15.44
CA PHE A 144 -6.36 13.33 -15.49
C PHE A 144 -7.18 13.77 -14.27
N VAL A 145 -6.55 13.87 -13.09
CA VAL A 145 -7.24 14.23 -11.83
C VAL A 145 -6.94 15.67 -11.42
N GLY A 146 -5.86 16.27 -11.94
CA GLY A 146 -5.45 17.64 -11.61
C GLY A 146 -4.69 17.75 -10.29
N LEU A 147 -4.05 16.66 -9.82
CA LEU A 147 -3.15 16.73 -8.68
C LEU A 147 -1.96 17.64 -9.00
N LYS A 148 -1.52 18.45 -8.02
CA LYS A 148 -0.32 19.31 -8.18
C LYS A 148 0.98 18.52 -8.16
N THR A 149 1.02 17.44 -7.38
CA THR A 149 2.19 16.55 -7.22
C THR A 149 1.71 15.18 -6.76
N ILE A 150 2.51 14.14 -7.05
CA ILE A 150 2.32 12.81 -6.47
C ILE A 150 3.12 12.76 -5.17
N SER A 151 2.41 12.87 -4.05
CA SER A 151 3.03 12.90 -2.72
C SER A 151 3.41 11.51 -2.20
N VAL A 152 4.25 11.47 -1.16
CA VAL A 152 4.55 10.25 -0.39
C VAL A 152 3.27 9.55 0.09
N LYS A 153 2.26 10.32 0.51
CA LYS A 153 0.97 9.77 0.92
C LYS A 153 0.19 9.12 -0.23
N ASN A 154 0.26 9.69 -1.44
CA ASN A 154 -0.37 9.08 -2.63
C ASN A 154 0.32 7.76 -3.00
N LEU A 155 1.66 7.73 -2.97
CA LEU A 155 2.44 6.50 -3.20
C LEU A 155 2.11 5.43 -2.15
N ALA A 156 2.08 5.80 -0.86
CA ALA A 156 1.73 4.89 0.22
C ALA A 156 0.31 4.33 0.06
N LEU A 157 -0.68 5.18 -0.28
CA LEU A 157 -2.06 4.73 -0.53
C LEU A 157 -2.15 3.76 -1.70
N ALA A 158 -1.43 4.03 -2.79
CA ALA A 158 -1.40 3.13 -3.95
C ALA A 158 -0.82 1.77 -3.57
N ALA A 159 0.34 1.74 -2.90
CA ALA A 159 0.93 0.49 -2.39
C ALA A 159 -0.04 -0.24 -1.46
N ARG A 160 -0.70 0.47 -0.54
CA ARG A 160 -1.65 -0.12 0.41
C ARG A 160 -2.87 -0.74 -0.28
N CYS A 161 -3.40 -0.07 -1.31
CA CYS A 161 -4.50 -0.59 -2.11
C CYS A 161 -4.09 -1.86 -2.89
N LEU A 162 -2.90 -1.86 -3.49
CA LEU A 162 -2.38 -3.03 -4.21
C LEU A 162 -2.18 -4.22 -3.28
N GLN A 163 -1.58 -4.01 -2.10
CA GLN A 163 -1.40 -5.04 -1.07
C GLN A 163 -2.74 -5.62 -0.60
N PHE A 164 -3.75 -4.77 -0.38
CA PHE A 164 -5.08 -5.22 0.02
C PHE A 164 -5.71 -6.12 -1.04
N ILE A 165 -5.76 -5.66 -2.30
CA ILE A 165 -6.32 -6.43 -3.41
C ILE A 165 -5.55 -7.74 -3.64
N LEU A 166 -4.22 -7.72 -3.48
CA LEU A 166 -3.38 -8.91 -3.60
C LEU A 166 -3.81 -10.04 -2.63
N LYS A 167 -4.24 -9.72 -1.40
CA LYS A 167 -4.76 -10.72 -0.46
C LYS A 167 -5.99 -11.44 -1.03
N PHE A 168 -6.90 -10.70 -1.66
CA PHE A 168 -8.12 -11.26 -2.23
C PHE A 168 -7.91 -11.95 -3.59
N ILE A 169 -6.90 -11.57 -4.37
CA ILE A 169 -6.47 -12.34 -5.55
C ILE A 169 -6.06 -13.76 -5.12
N GLN A 170 -5.34 -13.88 -4.01
CA GLN A 170 -4.94 -15.18 -3.46
C GLN A 170 -6.12 -15.96 -2.88
N ALA A 171 -7.07 -15.27 -2.23
CA ALA A 171 -8.31 -15.88 -1.74
C ALA A 171 -9.14 -16.47 -2.89
N LEU A 172 -9.42 -15.66 -3.93
CA LEU A 172 -10.15 -16.12 -5.10
C LEU A 172 -9.46 -17.29 -5.80
N LYS A 173 -8.12 -17.29 -5.90
CA LYS A 173 -7.40 -18.43 -6.48
C LYS A 173 -7.77 -19.75 -5.80
N ASN A 174 -7.90 -19.75 -4.47
CA ASN A 174 -8.27 -20.95 -3.71
C ASN A 174 -9.74 -21.34 -3.97
N GLU A 175 -10.66 -20.39 -3.95
CA GLU A 175 -12.08 -20.64 -4.25
C GLU A 175 -12.27 -21.21 -5.67
N PHE A 176 -11.65 -20.59 -6.68
CA PHE A 176 -11.72 -21.06 -8.06
C PHE A 176 -11.08 -22.43 -8.26
N LYS A 177 -10.08 -22.81 -7.46
CA LYS A 177 -9.47 -24.13 -7.52
C LYS A 177 -10.46 -25.23 -7.11
N GLU A 178 -11.29 -24.97 -6.11
CA GLU A 178 -12.30 -25.92 -5.63
C GLU A 178 -13.49 -26.03 -6.59
N ILE A 179 -13.83 -24.95 -7.30
CA ILE A 179 -14.97 -24.94 -8.24
C ILE A 179 -14.58 -25.43 -9.65
N LEU A 180 -13.35 -25.16 -10.10
CA LEU A 180 -12.92 -25.52 -11.45
C LEU A 180 -12.72 -27.04 -11.59
N PRO A 181 -13.18 -27.64 -12.72
CA PRO A 181 -12.78 -29.00 -13.09
C PRO A 181 -11.25 -29.10 -13.18
N SER A 182 -10.69 -30.24 -12.76
CA SER A 182 -9.23 -30.45 -12.70
C SER A 182 -8.51 -30.21 -14.04
N GLU A 183 -9.17 -30.50 -15.17
CA GLU A 183 -8.66 -30.24 -16.52
C GLU A 183 -8.38 -28.75 -16.79
N LYS A 184 -9.11 -27.86 -16.12
CA LYS A 184 -9.00 -26.40 -16.25
C LYS A 184 -8.12 -25.75 -15.19
N HIS A 185 -7.52 -26.52 -14.27
CA HIS A 185 -6.65 -25.97 -13.21
C HIS A 185 -5.42 -25.23 -13.76
N HIS A 186 -4.99 -25.51 -14.99
CA HIS A 186 -3.95 -24.75 -15.67
C HIS A 186 -4.27 -23.24 -15.81
N LEU A 187 -5.56 -22.84 -15.73
CA LEU A 187 -5.98 -21.44 -15.75
C LEU A 187 -5.64 -20.69 -14.45
N LEU A 188 -5.44 -21.39 -13.33
CA LEU A 188 -5.07 -20.77 -12.06
C LEU A 188 -3.71 -20.04 -12.12
N ARG A 189 -2.86 -20.37 -13.10
CA ARG A 189 -1.61 -19.64 -13.39
C ARG A 189 -1.85 -18.15 -13.69
N HIS A 190 -3.06 -17.78 -14.13
CA HIS A 190 -3.41 -16.39 -14.37
C HIS A 190 -3.51 -15.59 -13.07
N PHE A 191 -4.00 -16.21 -11.98
CA PHE A 191 -3.91 -15.61 -10.65
C PHE A 191 -2.45 -15.44 -10.23
N ASP A 192 -1.60 -16.47 -10.41
CA ASP A 192 -0.17 -16.37 -10.07
C ASP A 192 0.57 -15.27 -10.82
N SER A 193 0.32 -15.14 -12.13
CA SER A 193 0.86 -14.04 -12.93
C SER A 193 0.38 -12.71 -12.40
N THR A 194 -0.92 -12.56 -12.11
CA THR A 194 -1.49 -11.30 -11.66
C THR A 194 -1.01 -10.92 -10.26
N SER A 195 -0.85 -11.89 -9.36
CA SER A 195 -0.26 -11.67 -8.03
C SER A 195 1.17 -11.15 -8.13
N ARG A 196 1.98 -11.71 -9.03
CA ARG A 196 3.34 -11.19 -9.30
C ARG A 196 3.29 -9.77 -9.86
N ASP A 197 2.45 -9.50 -10.85
CA ASP A 197 2.32 -8.16 -11.44
C ASP A 197 1.92 -7.10 -10.38
N PHE A 198 1.11 -7.46 -9.38
CA PHE A 198 0.76 -6.58 -8.25
C PHE A 198 1.94 -6.40 -7.29
N GLN A 199 2.65 -7.48 -6.95
CA GLN A 199 3.80 -7.42 -6.05
C GLN A 199 4.95 -6.61 -6.67
N ASP A 200 5.27 -6.83 -7.95
CA ASP A 200 6.29 -6.07 -8.67
C ASP A 200 5.97 -4.57 -8.65
N HIS A 201 4.69 -4.21 -8.84
CA HIS A 201 4.25 -2.82 -8.77
C HIS A 201 4.34 -2.24 -7.35
N VAL A 202 4.02 -3.00 -6.31
CA VAL A 202 4.28 -2.60 -4.92
C VAL A 202 5.76 -2.32 -4.72
N ASP A 203 6.64 -3.21 -5.17
CA ASP A 203 8.09 -3.08 -5.01
C ASP A 203 8.66 -1.86 -5.77
N GLU A 204 8.12 -1.55 -6.96
CA GLU A 204 8.44 -0.33 -7.70
C GLU A 204 8.03 0.94 -6.93
N ILE A 205 6.86 0.94 -6.28
CA ILE A 205 6.43 2.07 -5.44
C ILE A 205 7.35 2.24 -4.22
N TYR A 206 7.73 1.16 -3.54
CA TYR A 206 8.69 1.22 -2.43
C TYR A 206 10.06 1.71 -2.89
N SER A 207 10.50 1.31 -4.09
CA SER A 207 11.73 1.80 -4.70
C SER A 207 11.65 3.31 -5.01
N LYS A 208 10.49 3.79 -5.50
CA LYS A 208 10.25 5.21 -5.72
C LYS A 208 10.24 6.01 -4.43
N LEU A 209 9.57 5.51 -3.39
CA LEU A 209 9.54 6.11 -2.05
C LEU A 209 10.96 6.25 -1.47
N SER A 210 11.76 5.17 -1.57
CA SER A 210 13.16 5.18 -1.13
C SER A 210 13.98 6.20 -1.92
N SER A 211 13.77 6.30 -3.23
CA SER A 211 14.47 7.27 -4.08
C SER A 211 14.13 8.72 -3.74
N VAL A 212 12.88 9.01 -3.36
CA VAL A 212 12.43 10.36 -2.96
C VAL A 212 13.20 10.85 -1.74
N ILE A 213 13.33 10.00 -0.71
CA ILE A 213 14.05 10.38 0.51
C ILE A 213 15.57 10.37 0.32
N ASP A 214 16.10 9.44 -0.48
CA ASP A 214 17.52 9.40 -0.84
C ASP A 214 17.97 10.68 -1.56
N PHE A 215 17.14 11.20 -2.47
CA PHE A 215 17.37 12.49 -3.12
C PHE A 215 17.53 13.63 -2.10
N HIS A 216 16.68 13.67 -1.07
CA HIS A 216 16.77 14.67 -0.01
C HIS A 216 18.01 14.47 0.87
N ILE A 217 18.37 13.24 1.21
CA ILE A 217 19.61 12.92 1.94
C ILE A 217 20.81 13.48 1.20
N VAL A 218 20.97 13.10 -0.08
CA VAL A 218 22.11 13.54 -0.91
C VAL A 218 22.13 15.06 -1.05
N SER A 219 20.99 15.67 -1.35
CA SER A 219 20.90 17.13 -1.51
C SER A 219 21.29 17.88 -0.25
N CYS A 220 20.83 17.44 0.93
CA CYS A 220 21.21 18.07 2.20
C CYS A 220 22.69 17.87 2.48
N LEU A 221 23.19 16.63 2.43
CA LEU A 221 24.57 16.29 2.78
C LEU A 221 25.60 16.92 1.82
N SER A 222 25.27 17.16 0.55
CA SER A 222 26.16 17.86 -0.39
C SER A 222 26.50 19.30 0.01
N SER A 223 25.70 19.90 0.90
CA SER A 223 25.91 21.25 1.43
C SER A 223 26.57 21.25 2.82
N TRP A 224 26.89 20.08 3.35
CA TRP A 224 27.54 19.94 4.65
C TRP A 224 29.01 20.40 4.59
N GLN A 225 29.47 21.01 5.69
CA GLN A 225 30.82 21.57 5.80
C GLN A 225 31.40 21.23 7.18
N THR A 226 32.72 21.21 7.28
CA THR A 226 33.45 20.89 8.52
C THR A 226 33.52 22.04 9.53
N THR A 227 32.75 23.11 9.31
CA THR A 227 32.74 24.32 10.13
C THR A 227 31.32 24.73 10.45
N GLY A 228 31.13 25.36 11.59
CA GLY A 228 29.82 25.82 12.05
C GLY A 228 29.50 25.28 13.44
N GLU A 229 28.22 25.32 13.78
CA GLU A 229 27.68 24.87 15.05
C GLU A 229 26.62 23.79 14.78
N ALA A 230 26.69 22.68 15.53
CA ALA A 230 25.69 21.63 15.47
C ALA A 230 24.45 22.01 16.28
N PRO A 231 23.23 21.66 15.84
CA PRO A 231 22.95 20.96 14.59
C PRO A 231 23.06 21.90 13.38
N THR A 232 23.80 21.47 12.36
CA THR A 232 24.05 22.28 11.16
C THR A 232 22.79 22.41 10.30
N SER A 233 22.71 23.46 9.47
CA SER A 233 21.55 23.66 8.59
C SER A 233 21.23 22.45 7.70
N PRO A 234 22.21 21.74 7.10
CA PRO A 234 21.98 20.50 6.37
C PRO A 234 21.26 19.42 7.18
N PHE A 235 21.68 19.16 8.42
CA PHE A 235 21.06 18.16 9.28
C PHE A 235 19.68 18.58 9.79
N GLN A 236 19.49 19.87 10.09
CA GLN A 236 18.17 20.42 10.41
C GLN A 236 17.19 20.25 9.23
N GLN A 237 17.64 20.53 8.00
CA GLN A 237 16.84 20.35 6.80
C GLN A 237 16.55 18.87 6.53
N LEU A 238 17.53 18.00 6.73
CA LEU A 238 17.40 16.56 6.57
C LEU A 238 16.32 15.98 7.49
N ILE A 239 16.37 16.31 8.78
CA ILE A 239 15.34 15.91 9.75
C ILE A 239 13.96 16.43 9.34
N LYS A 240 13.87 17.67 8.87
CA LYS A 240 12.61 18.22 8.37
C LYS A 240 12.06 17.43 7.17
N GLN A 241 12.90 16.98 6.23
CA GLN A 241 12.44 16.19 5.08
C GLN A 241 12.06 14.77 5.50
N ILE A 242 12.83 14.12 6.37
CA ILE A 242 12.50 12.80 6.90
C ILE A 242 11.18 12.86 7.69
N GLY A 243 10.96 13.89 8.52
CA GLY A 243 9.70 14.07 9.23
C GLY A 243 8.49 14.24 8.31
N LYS A 244 8.63 14.98 7.20
CA LYS A 244 7.57 15.08 6.19
C LYS A 244 7.30 13.74 5.50
N PHE A 245 8.36 13.02 5.14
CA PHE A 245 8.25 11.68 4.56
C PHE A 245 7.52 10.73 5.52
N TYR A 246 7.98 10.66 6.77
CA TYR A 246 7.39 9.87 7.83
C TYR A 246 5.90 10.17 7.98
N ASN A 247 5.52 11.44 8.17
CA ASN A 247 4.11 11.83 8.34
C ASN A 247 3.23 11.41 7.15
N GLY A 248 3.75 11.52 5.92
CA GLY A 248 3.04 11.07 4.73
C GLY A 248 2.84 9.55 4.71
N PHE A 249 3.90 8.80 5.00
CA PHE A 249 3.94 7.34 4.91
C PHE A 249 3.22 6.65 6.09
N SER A 250 3.51 7.04 7.33
CA SER A 250 2.96 6.45 8.56
C SER A 250 1.48 6.76 8.75
N SER A 251 0.94 7.78 8.08
CA SER A 251 -0.51 8.04 8.08
C SER A 251 -1.34 7.02 7.28
N VAL A 252 -0.69 6.06 6.63
CA VAL A 252 -1.32 5.05 5.75
C VAL A 252 -0.78 3.66 6.06
N MET A 253 0.52 3.56 6.32
CA MET A 253 1.23 2.30 6.45
C MET A 253 1.34 1.85 7.91
N PRO A 254 1.31 0.54 8.19
CA PRO A 254 1.46 0.04 9.55
C PRO A 254 2.84 0.36 10.14
N PRO A 255 2.98 0.34 11.48
CA PRO A 255 4.25 0.61 12.14
C PRO A 255 5.41 -0.27 11.65
N SER A 256 5.16 -1.56 11.41
CA SER A 256 6.18 -2.51 10.94
C SER A 256 6.79 -2.09 9.59
N GLU A 257 5.96 -1.70 8.63
CA GLU A 257 6.40 -1.23 7.31
C GLU A 257 7.07 0.13 7.37
N THR A 258 6.58 1.02 8.25
CA THR A 258 7.19 2.32 8.52
C THR A 258 8.61 2.15 9.07
N THR A 259 8.79 1.26 10.05
CA THR A 259 10.12 0.98 10.60
C THR A 259 11.06 0.40 9.55
N LYS A 260 10.60 -0.56 8.73
CA LYS A 260 11.43 -1.14 7.65
C LYS A 260 11.96 -0.09 6.68
N ILE A 261 11.10 0.83 6.20
CA ILE A 261 11.57 1.86 5.26
C ILE A 261 12.51 2.86 5.93
N LEU A 262 12.29 3.22 7.21
CA LEU A 262 13.19 4.11 7.93
C LEU A 262 14.57 3.46 8.18
N LEU A 263 14.64 2.15 8.43
CA LEU A 263 15.92 1.43 8.51
C LEU A 263 16.68 1.46 7.17
N ARG A 264 15.96 1.40 6.05
CA ARG A 264 16.58 1.57 4.72
C ARG A 264 17.11 2.98 4.53
N VAL A 265 16.33 4.00 4.92
CA VAL A 265 16.74 5.42 4.93
C VAL A 265 18.00 5.60 5.77
N HIS A 266 18.05 4.99 6.95
CA HIS A 266 19.20 5.02 7.84
C HIS A 266 20.47 4.46 7.17
N SER A 267 20.37 3.26 6.60
CA SER A 267 21.48 2.62 5.89
C SER A 267 22.01 3.49 4.76
N ASN A 268 21.13 4.09 3.96
CA ASN A 268 21.52 4.99 2.88
C ASN A 268 22.20 6.25 3.42
N LEU A 269 21.65 6.86 4.47
CA LEU A 269 22.21 8.04 5.11
C LEU A 269 23.62 7.79 5.62
N LYS A 270 23.87 6.67 6.32
CA LYS A 270 25.21 6.30 6.76
C LYS A 270 26.17 6.17 5.58
N SER A 271 25.75 5.50 4.50
CA SER A 271 26.57 5.35 3.30
C SER A 271 26.93 6.71 2.67
N HIS A 272 25.96 7.59 2.48
CA HIS A 272 26.18 8.92 1.90
C HIS A 272 27.01 9.80 2.81
N TYR A 273 26.77 9.75 4.12
CA TYR A 273 27.51 10.55 5.08
C TYR A 273 28.96 10.10 5.18
N ARG A 274 29.24 8.79 5.20
CA ARG A 274 30.60 8.24 5.11
C ARG A 274 31.36 8.81 3.91
N ASN A 275 30.71 8.89 2.74
CA ASN A 275 31.32 9.43 1.54
C ASN A 275 31.69 10.92 1.70
N ILE A 276 30.79 11.73 2.28
CA ILE A 276 31.03 13.15 2.55
C ILE A 276 32.17 13.33 3.57
N LEU A 277 32.17 12.54 4.66
CA LEU A 277 33.24 12.59 5.67
C LEU A 277 34.61 12.27 5.06
N ASN A 278 34.68 11.25 4.20
CA ASN A 278 35.91 10.89 3.48
C ASN A 278 36.36 12.00 2.52
N GLN A 279 35.44 12.63 1.78
CA GLN A 279 35.75 13.74 0.87
C GLN A 279 36.32 14.96 1.59
N HIS A 280 35.82 15.24 2.80
CA HIS A 280 36.30 16.33 3.64
C HIS A 280 37.50 15.96 4.53
N GLY A 281 37.99 14.72 4.46
CA GLY A 281 39.11 14.26 5.29
C GLY A 281 38.80 14.26 6.80
N VAL A 282 37.53 14.07 7.18
CA VAL A 282 37.11 14.02 8.58
C VAL A 282 37.62 12.73 9.20
N THR A 283 38.43 12.86 10.24
CA THR A 283 39.04 11.74 10.96
C THR A 283 39.00 11.99 12.47
N PRO A 284 39.04 10.95 13.32
CA PRO A 284 39.12 11.11 14.77
C PRO A 284 40.31 11.96 15.24
N GLN A 285 41.38 12.06 14.45
CA GLN A 285 42.55 12.89 14.74
C GLN A 285 42.25 14.40 14.58
N ASN A 286 41.27 14.78 13.76
CA ASN A 286 40.80 16.15 13.63
C ASN A 286 39.58 16.38 14.54
N ALA A 287 39.86 16.60 15.84
CA ALA A 287 38.86 16.67 16.90
C ALA A 287 37.72 17.67 16.64
N LEU A 288 37.99 18.81 16.01
CA LEU A 288 36.98 19.83 15.74
C LEU A 288 35.98 19.36 14.67
N SER A 289 36.47 18.95 13.49
CA SER A 289 35.58 18.49 12.41
C SER A 289 34.87 17.18 12.78
N TYR A 290 35.55 16.31 13.52
CA TYR A 290 34.98 15.06 14.00
C TYR A 290 33.90 15.30 15.05
N GLY A 291 34.14 16.22 16.00
CA GLY A 291 33.16 16.58 17.02
C GLY A 291 31.90 17.19 16.42
N LEU A 292 32.04 18.08 15.42
CA LEU A 292 30.90 18.64 14.69
C LEU A 292 30.10 17.53 13.97
N ALA A 293 30.79 16.65 13.25
CA ALA A 293 30.17 15.55 12.53
C ALA A 293 29.44 14.58 13.48
N SER A 294 30.05 14.28 14.63
CA SER A 294 29.44 13.44 15.66
C SER A 294 28.17 14.08 16.19
N ALA A 295 28.22 15.36 16.57
CA ALA A 295 27.06 16.08 17.12
C ALA A 295 25.90 16.17 16.13
N ASP A 296 26.17 16.35 14.83
CA ASP A 296 25.15 16.32 13.78
C ASP A 296 24.52 14.92 13.65
N PHE A 297 25.33 13.87 13.68
CA PHE A 297 24.84 12.50 13.61
C PHE A 297 24.03 12.11 14.84
N ASP A 298 24.46 12.52 16.04
CA ASP A 298 23.75 12.34 17.29
C ASP A 298 22.38 13.05 17.24
N TYR A 299 22.35 14.31 16.77
CA TYR A 299 21.11 15.04 16.52
C TYR A 299 20.18 14.27 15.55
N TYR A 300 20.74 13.66 14.50
CA TYR A 300 19.94 12.83 13.59
C TYR A 300 19.34 11.61 14.30
N ILE A 301 20.14 10.85 15.05
CA ILE A 301 19.69 9.64 15.77
C ILE A 301 18.62 9.99 16.80
N GLU A 302 18.82 11.05 17.58
CA GLU A 302 17.84 11.52 18.57
C GLU A 302 16.48 11.80 17.91
N ASN A 303 16.47 12.52 16.78
CA ASN A 303 15.24 12.82 16.05
C ASN A 303 14.58 11.58 15.43
N MET A 304 15.36 10.64 14.93
CA MET A 304 14.82 9.38 14.39
C MET A 304 14.17 8.52 15.48
N ARG A 305 14.80 8.42 16.66
CA ARG A 305 14.29 7.67 17.80
C ARG A 305 13.08 8.35 18.46
N ALA A 306 12.96 9.68 18.31
CA ALA A 306 11.80 10.44 18.77
C ALA A 306 10.55 10.28 17.87
N LEU A 307 10.68 9.69 16.67
CA LEU A 307 9.53 9.38 15.84
C LEU A 307 8.66 8.28 16.49
N PRO A 308 7.32 8.37 16.41
CA PRO A 308 6.45 7.34 16.97
C PRO A 308 6.77 5.94 16.42
N ASN A 309 6.68 4.93 17.28
CA ASN A 309 6.99 3.52 16.96
C ASN A 309 8.44 3.25 16.51
N CYS A 310 9.37 4.19 16.74
CA CYS A 310 10.80 4.06 16.39
C CYS A 310 11.71 3.92 17.62
N GLU A 311 11.18 3.51 18.78
CA GLU A 311 11.94 3.35 20.03
C GLU A 311 13.12 2.36 19.90
N ASN A 312 12.91 1.31 19.08
CA ASN A 312 13.90 0.27 18.77
C ASN A 312 14.77 0.60 17.54
N PHE A 313 14.70 1.82 17.02
CA PHE A 313 15.58 2.25 15.93
C PHE A 313 17.06 2.19 16.38
N PRO A 314 18.03 1.91 15.50
CA PRO A 314 19.43 1.81 15.89
C PRO A 314 19.92 3.05 16.65
N ASN A 315 20.74 2.82 17.69
CA ASN A 315 21.42 3.89 18.42
C ASN A 315 22.90 3.97 17.97
N ASP A 316 23.08 4.05 16.67
CA ASP A 316 24.38 4.12 16.03
C ASP A 316 25.07 5.43 16.39
N THR A 317 26.39 5.40 16.39
CA THR A 317 27.25 6.58 16.56
C THR A 317 27.94 6.90 15.23
N ILE A 318 28.67 8.02 15.18
CA ILE A 318 29.49 8.34 14.02
C ILE A 318 30.54 7.23 13.71
N ASN A 319 30.96 6.42 14.70
CA ASN A 319 31.86 5.29 14.45
C ASN A 319 31.21 4.24 13.54
N ASP A 320 29.90 4.02 13.69
CA ASP A 320 29.12 3.07 12.88
C ASP A 320 28.84 3.58 11.46
N VAL A 321 29.14 4.87 11.21
CA VAL A 321 29.21 5.46 9.88
C VAL A 321 30.56 5.16 9.24
N PHE A 322 31.66 5.06 10.00
CA PHE A 322 32.98 4.73 9.46
C PHE A 322 33.18 3.23 9.20
N ASN A 323 32.58 2.37 10.03
CA ASN A 323 32.55 0.90 9.86
C ASN A 323 31.67 0.49 8.68
#